data_AF-A0A847VP28-F1
#
_entry.id   AF-A0A847VP28-F1
#
_cell.length_a   1.000
_cell.length_b   1.000
_cell.length_c   1.000
_cell.angle_alpha   90.00
_cell.angle_beta   90.00
_cell.angle_gamma   90.00
#
_symmetry.space_group_name_H-M   'P 1'
#
loop_
_entity.id
_entity.type
_entity.pdbx_description
1 polymer ?
#
loop_
_entity_poly.entity_id
_entity_poly.type
_entity_poly.pdbx_seq_one_letter_code
_entity_poly.pdbx_strand_id
1 'polypeptide(L)'
;MTATKLVLALAALAALSACTEKPQSAHTPRGVSHPYEGPATAFTAPGWKVGDAQSWRTQLQIRTQTQNEYARIGDQPAVQR
;
A
#
# COMPACT_ATOMS: atom_id res chain seq x y z
N MET A 1 -27.47 -27.25 33.71
CA MET A 1 -26.09 -27.47 33.19
C MET A 1 -26.00 -27.60 31.66
N THR A 2 -27.10 -27.88 30.95
CA THR A 2 -27.11 -28.02 29.48
C THR A 2 -27.20 -26.67 28.74
N ALA A 3 -28.00 -25.73 29.24
CA ALA A 3 -28.20 -24.42 28.62
C ALA A 3 -26.90 -23.57 28.54
N THR A 4 -26.10 -23.53 29.61
CA THR A 4 -24.82 -22.79 29.64
C THR A 4 -23.81 -23.32 28.61
N LYS A 5 -23.76 -24.65 28.42
CA LYS A 5 -22.89 -25.27 27.41
C LYS A 5 -23.34 -24.93 25.99
N LEU A 6 -24.65 -24.83 25.77
CA LEU A 6 -25.22 -24.46 24.48
C LEU A 6 -24.89 -23.00 24.11
N VAL A 7 -25.00 -22.08 25.09
CA VAL A 7 -24.64 -20.66 24.90
C VAL A 7 -23.15 -20.50 24.58
N LEU A 8 -22.28 -21.22 25.29
CA LEU A 8 -20.84 -21.19 25.03
C LEU A 8 -20.47 -21.75 23.64
N ALA A 9 -21.15 -22.82 23.20
CA ALA A 9 -20.93 -23.40 21.88
C ALA A 9 -21.34 -22.42 20.75
N LEU A 10 -22.48 -21.73 20.91
CA LEU A 10 -22.93 -20.74 19.94
C LEU A 10 -22.00 -19.52 19.87
N ALA A 11 -21.50 -19.05 21.03
CA ALA A 11 -20.54 -17.95 21.09
C ALA A 11 -19.20 -18.31 20.40
N ALA A 12 -18.72 -19.55 20.56
CA ALA A 12 -17.49 -20.01 19.91
C ALA A 12 -17.63 -20.07 18.38
N LEU A 13 -18.79 -20.51 17.87
CA LEU A 13 -19.06 -20.54 16.43
C LEU A 13 -19.15 -19.12 15.83
N ALA A 14 -19.71 -18.16 16.56
CA ALA A 14 -19.77 -16.77 16.15
C ALA A 14 -18.40 -16.07 16.16
N ALA A 15 -17.48 -16.47 17.05
CA ALA A 15 -16.12 -15.92 17.06
C ALA A 15 -15.27 -16.36 15.85
N LEU A 16 -15.54 -17.55 15.29
CA LEU A 16 -14.84 -18.07 14.12
C LEU A 16 -15.27 -17.39 12.80
N SER A 17 -16.45 -16.76 12.74
CA SER A 17 -16.89 -16.02 11.56
C SER A 17 -16.23 -14.64 11.41
N ALA A 18 -15.42 -14.21 12.38
CA ALA A 18 -14.68 -12.94 12.30
C ALA A 18 -13.65 -12.91 11.14
N CYS A 19 -13.20 -14.06 10.66
CA CYS A 19 -12.25 -14.16 9.54
C CYS A 19 -12.92 -14.34 8.16
N THR A 20 -14.26 -14.27 8.07
CA THR A 20 -14.97 -14.42 6.78
C THR A 20 -15.21 -13.07 6.09
N GLU A 21 -14.37 -12.06 6.36
CA GLU A 21 -14.40 -10.84 5.59
C GLU A 21 -14.15 -11.17 4.11
N LYS A 22 -14.87 -10.48 3.22
CA LYS A 22 -14.62 -10.64 1.79
C LYS A 22 -13.15 -10.29 1.53
N PRO A 23 -12.39 -11.11 0.79
CA PRO A 23 -10.99 -10.82 0.50
C PRO A 23 -10.87 -9.37 0.04
N GLN A 24 -10.12 -8.55 0.79
CA GLN A 24 -9.72 -7.22 0.36
C GLN A 24 -8.64 -7.39 -0.71
N SER A 25 -9.02 -7.98 -1.85
CA SER A 25 -8.16 -7.97 -3.02
C SER A 25 -8.11 -6.53 -3.50
N ALA A 26 -6.89 -6.01 -3.68
CA ALA A 26 -6.67 -4.76 -4.36
C ALA A 26 -7.23 -4.92 -5.78
N HIS A 27 -8.49 -4.57 -5.99
CA HIS A 27 -9.05 -4.46 -7.32
C HIS A 27 -8.36 -3.28 -8.00
N THR A 28 -7.82 -3.49 -9.18
CA THR A 28 -7.46 -2.39 -10.07
C THR A 28 -8.73 -1.59 -10.31
N PRO A 29 -8.80 -0.29 -9.95
CA PRO A 29 -10.03 0.45 -10.14
C PRO A 29 -10.30 0.54 -11.65
N ARG A 30 -11.50 0.13 -12.07
CA ARG A 30 -11.91 0.18 -13.48
C ARG A 30 -11.99 1.65 -13.90
N GLY A 31 -11.23 2.03 -14.93
CA GLY A 31 -11.25 3.38 -15.49
C GLY A 31 -10.27 4.37 -14.86
N VAL A 32 -9.19 3.91 -14.22
CA VAL A 32 -8.13 4.82 -13.76
C VAL A 32 -7.38 5.42 -14.93
N SER A 33 -7.40 6.75 -15.00
CA SER A 33 -6.47 7.55 -15.78
C SER A 33 -5.04 7.26 -15.31
N HIS A 34 -4.05 7.54 -16.17
CA HIS A 34 -2.66 7.35 -15.76
C HIS A 34 -2.34 8.20 -14.53
N PRO A 35 -1.44 7.77 -13.62
CA PRO A 35 -1.17 8.51 -12.39
C PRO A 35 -0.67 9.95 -12.60
N TYR A 36 -0.04 10.22 -13.74
CA TYR A 36 0.40 11.57 -14.14
C TYR A 36 -0.74 12.46 -14.67
N GLU A 37 -1.91 11.90 -14.96
CA GLU A 37 -3.13 12.60 -15.40
C GLU A 37 -4.00 13.05 -14.21
N GLY A 38 -3.52 12.86 -12.97
CA GLY A 38 -4.24 13.20 -11.74
C GLY A 38 -4.87 14.61 -11.77
N PRO A 39 -5.97 14.82 -11.03
CA PRO A 39 -6.71 16.07 -11.11
C PRO A 39 -5.86 17.24 -10.59
N ALA A 40 -5.94 18.39 -11.28
CA ALA A 40 -5.37 19.65 -10.80
C ALA A 40 -6.17 20.14 -9.57
N THR A 41 -5.89 19.58 -8.40
CA THR A 41 -6.53 19.95 -7.13
C THR A 41 -5.60 20.81 -6.29
N ALA A 42 -6.12 21.35 -5.18
CA ALA A 42 -5.33 22.06 -4.17
C ALA A 42 -4.22 21.22 -3.52
N PHE A 43 -4.25 19.88 -3.66
CA PHE A 43 -3.23 18.97 -3.15
C PHE A 43 -2.13 18.66 -4.17
N THR A 44 -2.19 19.28 -5.34
CA THR A 44 -1.14 19.16 -6.36
C THR A 44 0.12 19.87 -5.87
N ALA A 45 1.26 19.17 -5.90
CA ALA A 45 2.53 19.74 -5.49
C ALA A 45 2.86 21.01 -6.32
N PRO A 46 3.38 22.09 -5.70
CA PRO A 46 3.77 23.29 -6.43
C PRO A 46 4.75 22.97 -7.56
N GLY A 47 4.50 23.54 -8.75
CA GLY A 47 5.32 23.30 -9.94
C GLY A 47 5.03 22.00 -10.70
N TRP A 48 4.10 21.16 -10.23
CA TRP A 48 3.67 19.97 -10.96
C TRP A 48 2.78 20.33 -12.16
N LYS A 49 3.06 19.74 -13.32
CA LYS A 49 2.25 19.88 -14.53
C LYS A 49 1.42 18.61 -14.75
N VAL A 50 0.10 18.74 -14.74
CA VAL A 50 -0.81 17.63 -15.07
C VAL A 50 -0.54 17.13 -16.49
N GLY A 51 -0.49 15.80 -16.65
CA GLY A 51 -0.20 15.13 -17.92
C GLY A 51 1.30 14.93 -18.21
N ASP A 52 2.20 15.45 -17.38
CA ASP A 52 3.64 15.30 -17.59
C ASP A 52 4.15 13.93 -17.13
N ALA A 53 4.05 12.95 -18.03
CA ALA A 53 4.49 11.59 -17.78
C ALA A 53 6.02 11.47 -17.61
N GLN A 54 6.82 12.38 -18.16
CA GLN A 54 8.28 12.33 -18.04
C GLN A 54 8.71 12.80 -16.65
N SER A 55 8.23 13.97 -16.23
CA SER A 55 8.49 14.50 -14.89
C SER A 55 8.03 13.53 -13.81
N TRP A 56 6.87 12.87 -14.02
CA TRP A 56 6.36 11.84 -13.10
C TRP A 56 7.34 10.69 -12.91
N ARG A 57 7.82 10.10 -14.03
CA ARG A 57 8.77 8.98 -13.99
C ARG A 57 10.10 9.39 -13.35
N THR A 58 10.61 10.57 -13.66
CA THR A 58 11.84 11.09 -13.07
C THR A 58 11.71 11.22 -11.55
N GLN A 59 10.60 11.79 -11.06
CA GLN A 59 10.35 11.90 -9.62
C GLN A 59 10.28 10.54 -8.93
N LEU A 60 9.63 9.55 -9.55
CA LEU A 60 9.61 8.18 -9.02
C LEU A 60 11.00 7.56 -8.99
N GLN A 61 11.77 7.69 -10.07
CA GLN A 61 13.13 7.15 -10.13
C GLN A 61 13.99 7.73 -9.01
N ILE A 62 13.97 9.06 -8.81
CA ILE A 62 14.72 9.71 -7.74
C ILE A 62 14.30 9.17 -6.37
N ARG A 63 12.99 9.09 -6.10
CA ARG A 63 12.47 8.56 -4.81
C ARG A 63 12.89 7.12 -4.57
N THR A 64 12.85 6.27 -5.58
CA THR A 64 13.28 4.87 -5.46
C THR A 64 14.76 4.77 -5.14
N GLN A 65 15.61 5.61 -5.73
CA GLN A 65 17.05 5.60 -5.41
C GLN A 65 17.33 6.03 -3.97
N THR A 66 16.63 7.05 -3.46
CA THR A 66 16.85 7.52 -2.08
C THR A 66 16.32 6.58 -1.01
N GLN A 67 15.37 5.70 -1.37
CA GLN A 67 14.75 4.71 -0.48
C GLN A 67 15.33 3.30 -0.67
N ASN A 68 16.45 3.15 -1.39
CA ASN A 68 17.04 1.85 -1.66
C ASN A 68 18.11 1.51 -0.62
N GLU A 69 17.83 0.58 0.29
CA GLU A 69 18.79 0.15 1.31
C GLU A 69 20.07 -0.48 0.73
N TYR A 70 20.00 -1.10 -0.45
CA TYR A 70 21.19 -1.63 -1.13
C TYR A 70 22.15 -0.51 -1.53
N ALA A 71 21.62 0.64 -1.98
CA ALA A 71 22.43 1.82 -2.27
C ALA A 71 23.02 2.42 -0.99
N ARG A 72 22.31 2.31 0.14
CA ARG A 72 22.76 2.85 1.45
C ARG A 72 23.85 2.01 2.12
N ILE A 73 23.81 0.68 1.95
CA ILE A 73 24.76 -0.27 2.58
C ILE A 73 25.93 -0.57 1.64
N GLY A 74 25.70 -0.58 0.32
CA GLY A 74 26.73 -0.90 -0.68
C GLY A 74 27.89 0.11 -0.75
N ASP A 75 27.71 1.32 -0.22
CA ASP A 75 28.75 2.35 -0.14
C ASP A 75 29.52 2.31 1.20
N GLN A 76 29.27 1.32 2.05
CA GLN A 76 30.16 1.06 3.19
C GLN A 76 31.47 0.49 2.65
N PRO A 77 32.63 1.18 2.80
CA PRO A 77 33.91 0.56 2.49
C PRO A 77 34.01 -0.68 3.35
N ALA A 78 34.35 -1.82 2.72
CA ALA A 78 34.42 -3.13 3.34
C ALA A 78 34.95 -3.05 4.78
N VAL A 79 34.04 -3.04 5.76
CA VAL A 79 34.38 -3.24 7.16
C VAL A 79 34.72 -4.72 7.25
N GLN A 80 36.01 -4.98 7.02
CA GLN A 80 36.85 -5.99 7.64
C GLN A 80 36.02 -7.10 8.32
N ARG A 81 35.67 -8.13 7.54
CA ARG A 81 35.47 -9.47 8.09
C ARG A 81 36.77 -10.24 7.95
#